data_AF-A0A7S2LLU1-F1
#
_entry.id   AF-A0A7S2LLU1-F1
#
_cell.length_a   1.000
_cell.length_b   1.000
_cell.length_c   1.000
_cell.angle_alpha   90.00
_cell.angle_beta   90.00
_cell.angle_gamma   90.00
#
_symmetry.space_group_name_H-M   'P 1'
#
loop_
_entity.id
_entity.type
_entity.pdbx_description
1 polymer ?
#
loop_
_entity_poly.entity_id
_entity_poly.type
_entity_poly.pdbx_seq_one_letter_code
_entity_poly.pdbx_strand_id
1 'polypeptide(L)'
;VPRNYALAWGFCTAFIPNTDGNIIADRMQSYLRLQSIHAIFNKQHANAFCKSMDRVTFRICLFSGRGDYAHGVIVEVRRYSGDSLAFFRYRCAIMRIVQARELSIEKAVVKANSKRVNALPLLSIDVDDKEEHRYLCKLALEDVLCLLKKDQHGPLLLAMQSLCNLTDAAKSGNFIAQDASIRLLSDCNGDKKLLNAECTGGMIMEHLKKCLETYQQSTPVQNDEII
;
A
#
# COMPACT_ATOMS: atom_id res chain seq x y z
N VAL A 1 -16.27 -26.04 3.31
CA VAL A 1 -16.30 -24.72 2.65
C VAL A 1 -17.58 -24.01 3.08
N PRO A 2 -17.52 -22.74 3.53
CA PRO A 2 -18.71 -21.98 3.94
C PRO A 2 -19.75 -21.94 2.80
N ARG A 3 -21.03 -22.12 3.12
CA ARG A 3 -22.10 -22.20 2.10
C ARG A 3 -22.32 -20.88 1.36
N ASN A 4 -22.04 -19.76 2.02
CA ASN A 4 -22.15 -18.42 1.46
C ASN A 4 -20.81 -17.71 1.66
N TYR A 5 -19.89 -17.89 0.71
CA TYR A 5 -18.69 -17.07 0.68
C TYR A 5 -19.03 -15.80 -0.10
N ALA A 6 -19.61 -14.82 0.58
CA ALA A 6 -19.67 -13.48 0.02
C ALA A 6 -18.22 -13.04 -0.20
N LEU A 7 -17.83 -12.78 -1.45
CA LEU A 7 -16.55 -12.16 -1.75
C LEU A 7 -16.58 -10.81 -1.05
N ALA A 8 -15.97 -10.73 0.14
CA ALA A 8 -15.91 -9.49 0.89
C ALA A 8 -15.24 -8.46 -0.03
N TRP A 9 -15.96 -7.37 -0.29
CA TRP A 9 -15.45 -6.26 -1.09
C TRP A 9 -14.25 -5.68 -0.34
N GLY A 10 -13.04 -5.90 -0.87
CA GLY A 10 -11.82 -5.48 -0.21
C GLY A 10 -10.62 -6.37 -0.52
N PHE A 11 -10.14 -6.31 -1.76
CA PHE A 11 -8.76 -6.51 -2.28
C PHE A 11 -7.90 -7.71 -1.81
N CYS A 12 -8.35 -8.53 -0.87
CA CYS A 12 -7.62 -9.66 -0.30
C CYS A 12 -8.11 -10.99 -0.86
N THR A 13 -9.15 -10.96 -1.70
CA THR A 13 -9.74 -12.13 -2.33
C THR A 13 -9.84 -11.90 -3.84
N ALA A 14 -9.48 -12.91 -4.62
CA ALA A 14 -9.62 -12.91 -6.08
C ALA A 14 -10.23 -14.24 -6.54
N PHE A 15 -11.09 -14.18 -7.55
CA PHE A 15 -11.55 -15.36 -8.29
C PHE A 15 -10.73 -15.52 -9.56
N ILE A 16 -10.20 -16.72 -9.79
CA ILE A 16 -9.36 -17.07 -10.93
C ILE A 16 -10.14 -18.09 -11.75
N PRO A 17 -10.79 -17.68 -12.86
CA PRO A 17 -11.57 -18.59 -13.69
C PRO A 17 -10.66 -19.55 -14.47
N ASN A 18 -11.18 -20.73 -14.75
CA ASN A 18 -10.62 -21.76 -15.64
C ASN A 18 -9.16 -22.13 -15.30
N THR A 19 -8.80 -22.14 -14.01
CA THR A 19 -7.45 -22.47 -13.55
C THR A 19 -7.53 -23.48 -12.41
N ASP A 20 -6.75 -24.55 -12.48
CA ASP A 20 -6.67 -25.56 -11.41
C ASP A 20 -5.93 -25.00 -10.18
N GLY A 21 -6.36 -25.42 -8.99
CA GLY A 21 -5.75 -25.06 -7.72
C GLY A 21 -4.29 -25.50 -7.61
N ASN A 22 -3.91 -26.60 -8.26
CA ASN A 22 -2.51 -27.05 -8.31
C ASN A 22 -1.61 -26.03 -9.01
N ILE A 23 -2.06 -25.49 -10.16
CA ILE A 23 -1.31 -24.48 -10.92
C ILE A 23 -1.14 -23.21 -10.07
N ILE A 24 -2.19 -22.79 -9.35
CA ILE A 24 -2.13 -21.63 -8.46
C ILE A 24 -1.19 -21.90 -7.29
N ALA A 25 -1.25 -23.09 -6.68
CA ALA A 25 -0.35 -23.49 -5.60
C ALA A 25 1.13 -23.44 -6.03
N ASP A 26 1.45 -23.96 -7.22
CA ASP A 26 2.81 -23.96 -7.77
C ASP A 26 3.31 -22.53 -8.04
N ARG A 27 2.44 -21.67 -8.58
CA ARG A 27 2.75 -20.24 -8.79
C ARG A 27 3.07 -19.53 -7.47
N MET A 28 2.24 -19.75 -6.47
CA MET A 28 2.43 -19.16 -5.14
C MET A 28 3.68 -19.70 -4.46
N GLN A 29 3.93 -21.01 -4.53
CA GLN A 29 5.13 -21.62 -3.95
C GLN A 29 6.41 -21.02 -4.56
N SER A 30 6.44 -20.89 -5.89
CA SER A 30 7.56 -20.30 -6.60
C SER A 30 7.79 -18.84 -6.19
N TYR A 31 6.72 -18.05 -6.09
CA TYR A 31 6.80 -16.67 -5.60
C TYR A 31 7.33 -16.59 -4.16
N LEU A 32 6.77 -17.39 -3.24
CA LEU A 32 7.17 -17.37 -1.83
C LEU A 32 8.65 -17.73 -1.68
N ARG A 33 9.14 -18.72 -2.44
CA ARG A 33 10.57 -19.06 -2.50
C ARG A 33 11.41 -17.90 -3.03
N LEU A 34 11.01 -17.26 -4.12
CA LEU A 34 11.75 -16.13 -4.71
C LEU A 34 11.81 -14.91 -3.78
N GLN A 35 10.80 -14.71 -2.94
CA GLN A 35 10.77 -13.63 -1.95
C GLN A 35 11.37 -14.03 -0.59
N SER A 36 11.95 -15.23 -0.47
CA SER A 36 12.48 -15.75 0.81
C SER A 36 11.44 -15.71 1.95
N ILE A 37 10.17 -15.96 1.63
CA ILE A 37 9.09 -16.01 2.61
C ILE A 37 8.98 -17.44 3.12
N HIS A 38 9.11 -17.62 4.43
CA HIS A 38 8.91 -18.93 5.06
C HIS A 38 7.43 -19.30 5.00
N ALA A 39 7.10 -20.49 4.50
CA ALA A 39 5.73 -20.94 4.33
C ALA A 39 5.53 -22.39 4.82
N ILE A 40 4.47 -22.59 5.61
CA ILE A 40 4.03 -23.90 6.10
C ILE A 40 2.73 -24.27 5.38
N PHE A 41 2.78 -25.30 4.54
CA PHE A 41 1.65 -25.73 3.72
C PHE A 41 0.81 -26.78 4.44
N ASN A 42 -0.50 -26.57 4.48
CA ASN A 42 -1.48 -27.53 4.95
C ASN A 42 -2.33 -28.03 3.78
N LYS A 43 -2.04 -29.25 3.31
CA LYS A 43 -2.73 -29.89 2.19
C LYS A 43 -4.20 -30.19 2.50
N GLN A 44 -4.53 -30.56 3.74
CA GLN A 44 -5.91 -30.92 4.13
C GLN A 44 -6.86 -29.72 4.04
N HIS A 45 -6.34 -28.52 4.29
CA HIS A 45 -7.14 -27.29 4.30
C HIS A 45 -6.81 -26.34 3.14
N ALA A 46 -6.02 -26.78 2.16
CA ALA A 46 -5.56 -25.98 1.02
C ALA A 46 -5.11 -24.56 1.41
N ASN A 47 -4.31 -24.45 2.48
CA ASN A 47 -3.81 -23.16 2.96
C ASN A 47 -2.31 -23.18 3.28
N ALA A 48 -1.70 -22.00 3.28
CA ALA A 48 -0.30 -21.79 3.62
C ALA A 48 -0.17 -20.68 4.66
N PHE A 49 0.51 -20.98 5.77
CA PHE A 49 0.87 -19.98 6.77
C PHE A 49 2.24 -19.40 6.43
N CYS A 50 2.31 -18.09 6.23
CA CYS A 50 3.49 -17.40 5.68
C CYS A 50 4.05 -16.39 6.69
N LYS A 51 5.38 -16.33 6.79
CA LYS A 51 6.12 -15.37 7.62
C LYS A 51 7.26 -14.77 6.81
N SER A 52 7.25 -13.46 6.60
CA SER A 52 8.31 -12.73 5.89
C SER A 52 9.43 -12.27 6.82
N MET A 53 10.56 -11.85 6.24
CA MET A 53 11.68 -11.25 6.99
C MET A 53 11.29 -9.94 7.68
N ASP A 54 10.37 -9.17 7.08
CA ASP A 54 9.82 -7.93 7.64
C ASP A 54 8.84 -8.16 8.81
N ARG A 55 8.82 -9.38 9.36
CA ARG A 55 7.93 -9.81 10.46
C ARG A 55 6.44 -9.67 10.13
N VAL A 56 6.08 -9.69 8.85
CA VAL A 56 4.69 -9.79 8.41
C VAL A 56 4.29 -11.25 8.41
N THR A 57 3.17 -11.54 9.07
CA THR A 57 2.61 -12.88 9.13
C THR A 57 1.24 -12.86 8.48
N PHE A 58 1.01 -13.76 7.54
CA PHE A 58 -0.23 -13.82 6.76
C PHE A 58 -0.54 -15.25 6.34
N ARG A 59 -1.79 -15.49 5.93
CA ARG A 59 -2.26 -16.80 5.47
C ARG A 59 -2.82 -16.68 4.08
N ILE A 60 -2.46 -17.63 3.22
CA ILE A 60 -3.05 -17.80 1.90
C ILE A 60 -3.99 -18.99 1.95
N CYS A 61 -5.21 -18.84 1.47
CA CYS A 61 -6.22 -19.89 1.41
C CYS A 61 -6.70 -20.05 -0.04
N LEU A 62 -6.80 -21.30 -0.49
CA LEU A 62 -7.44 -21.66 -1.75
C LEU A 62 -8.80 -22.30 -1.50
N PHE A 63 -9.79 -21.87 -2.25
CA PHE A 63 -11.12 -22.47 -2.22
C PHE A 63 -11.55 -22.83 -3.63
N SER A 64 -12.07 -24.04 -3.83
CA SER A 64 -12.78 -24.39 -5.05
C SER A 64 -14.04 -23.53 -5.16
N GLY A 65 -14.26 -22.87 -6.30
CA GLY A 65 -15.53 -22.20 -6.55
C GLY A 65 -16.71 -23.18 -6.60
N ARG A 66 -17.93 -22.66 -6.46
CA ARG A 66 -19.19 -23.43 -6.47
C ARG A 66 -20.24 -22.69 -7.28
N GLY A 67 -21.27 -23.40 -7.76
CA GLY A 67 -22.33 -22.81 -8.59
C GLY A 67 -21.75 -22.15 -9.84
N ASP A 68 -22.09 -20.88 -10.07
CA ASP A 68 -21.59 -20.10 -11.21
C ASP A 68 -20.07 -19.93 -11.21
N TYR A 69 -19.41 -20.12 -10.07
CA TYR A 69 -17.94 -20.05 -9.92
C TYR A 69 -17.26 -21.42 -9.94
N ALA A 70 -17.99 -22.52 -10.21
CA ALA A 70 -17.43 -23.88 -10.18
C ALA A 70 -16.26 -24.10 -11.17
N HIS A 71 -16.14 -23.22 -12.16
CA HIS A 71 -15.10 -23.25 -13.18
C HIS A 71 -13.77 -22.64 -12.71
N GLY A 72 -13.58 -22.31 -11.43
CA GLY A 72 -12.35 -21.66 -10.99
C GLY A 72 -12.03 -21.81 -9.51
N VAL A 73 -11.00 -21.08 -9.09
CA VAL A 73 -10.48 -21.09 -7.72
C VAL A 73 -10.55 -19.69 -7.14
N ILE A 74 -10.95 -19.60 -5.88
CA ILE A 74 -10.92 -18.37 -5.09
C ILE A 74 -9.65 -18.40 -4.26
N VAL A 75 -8.80 -17.38 -4.44
CA VAL A 75 -7.60 -17.15 -3.63
C VAL A 75 -7.91 -16.06 -2.62
N GLU A 76 -7.59 -16.31 -1.35
CA GLU A 76 -7.69 -15.32 -0.29
C GLU A 76 -6.36 -15.17 0.45
N VAL A 77 -5.97 -13.94 0.76
CA VAL A 77 -4.76 -13.60 1.52
C VAL A 77 -5.14 -12.78 2.74
N ARG A 78 -5.00 -13.34 3.94
CA ARG A 78 -5.36 -12.69 5.22
C ARG A 78 -4.13 -12.28 6.02
N ARG A 79 -4.07 -11.02 6.47
CA ARG A 79 -3.05 -10.58 7.43
C ARG A 79 -3.35 -11.15 8.81
N TYR A 80 -2.34 -11.67 9.49
CA TYR A 80 -2.39 -12.03 10.90
C TYR A 80 -1.68 -10.99 11.77
N SER A 81 -0.48 -10.56 11.39
CA SER A 81 0.30 -9.56 12.12
C SER A 81 1.35 -8.88 11.22
N GLY A 82 1.96 -7.81 11.74
CA GLY A 82 2.99 -7.02 11.06
C GLY A 82 2.46 -5.77 10.37
N ASP A 83 3.37 -5.07 9.71
CA ASP A 83 3.10 -3.79 9.04
C ASP A 83 2.04 -3.92 7.93
N SER A 84 1.11 -2.97 7.90
CA SER A 84 -0.01 -2.95 6.94
C SER A 84 0.45 -2.73 5.52
N LEU A 85 1.43 -1.85 5.33
CA LEU A 85 1.95 -1.50 4.03
C LEU A 85 2.75 -2.66 3.45
N ALA A 86 3.65 -3.26 4.22
CA ALA A 86 4.38 -4.45 3.82
C ALA A 86 3.43 -5.61 3.48
N PHE A 87 2.39 -5.86 4.30
CA PHE A 87 1.35 -6.84 3.97
C PHE A 87 0.65 -6.53 2.65
N PHE A 88 0.24 -5.27 2.44
CA PHE A 88 -0.41 -4.83 1.19
C PHE A 88 0.48 -5.12 -0.03
N ARG A 89 1.80 -4.91 0.09
CA ARG A 89 2.78 -5.22 -0.96
C ARG A 89 2.82 -6.71 -1.28
N TYR A 90 2.95 -7.56 -0.25
CA TYR A 90 2.95 -9.01 -0.43
C TYR A 90 1.64 -9.50 -1.06
N ARG A 91 0.51 -8.98 -0.58
CA ARG A 91 -0.82 -9.27 -1.12
C ARG A 91 -0.92 -8.89 -2.60
N CYS A 92 -0.57 -7.66 -2.98
CA CYS A 92 -0.61 -7.22 -4.38
C CYS A 92 0.24 -8.10 -5.30
N ALA A 93 1.45 -8.44 -4.87
CA ALA A 93 2.32 -9.31 -5.65
C ALA A 93 1.76 -10.73 -5.80
N ILE A 94 1.23 -11.31 -4.73
CA ILE A 94 0.54 -12.62 -4.78
C ILE A 94 -0.64 -12.55 -5.76
N MET A 95 -1.50 -11.53 -5.66
CA MET A 95 -2.67 -11.39 -6.54
C MET A 95 -2.28 -11.28 -8.01
N ARG A 96 -1.25 -10.51 -8.33
CA ARG A 96 -0.72 -10.40 -9.70
C ARG A 96 -0.21 -11.74 -10.23
N ILE A 97 0.46 -12.52 -9.39
CA ILE A 97 1.05 -13.82 -9.80
C ILE A 97 -0.02 -14.88 -10.00
N VAL A 98 -1.04 -14.94 -9.13
CA VAL A 98 -2.13 -15.91 -9.32
C VAL A 98 -2.98 -15.61 -10.55
N GLN A 99 -3.15 -14.32 -10.89
CA GLN A 99 -3.91 -13.88 -12.07
C GLN A 99 -3.13 -14.01 -13.39
N ALA A 100 -1.79 -14.11 -13.35
CA ALA A 100 -0.99 -14.21 -14.55
C ALA A 100 -1.32 -15.50 -15.32
N ARG A 101 -1.86 -15.37 -16.54
CA ARG A 101 -2.24 -16.53 -17.39
C ARG A 101 -1.02 -17.33 -17.85
N GLU A 102 0.04 -16.62 -18.22
CA GLU A 102 1.24 -17.22 -18.82
C GLU A 102 2.38 -16.21 -18.74
N LEU A 103 3.20 -16.27 -17.70
CA LEU A 103 4.48 -15.55 -17.65
C LEU A 103 5.40 -16.32 -16.73
N SER A 104 6.62 -16.61 -17.19
CA SER A 104 7.71 -17.10 -16.36
C SER A 104 7.69 -16.30 -15.06
N ILE A 105 7.49 -16.99 -13.94
CA ILE A 105 7.34 -16.38 -12.62
C ILE A 105 8.54 -15.46 -12.36
N GLU A 106 9.71 -15.83 -12.87
CA GLU A 106 10.91 -15.01 -12.93
C GLU A 106 10.69 -13.66 -13.59
N LYS A 107 10.09 -13.54 -14.78
CA LYS A 107 9.78 -12.22 -15.38
C LYS A 107 8.74 -11.44 -14.59
N ALA A 108 7.74 -12.08 -14.00
CA ALA A 108 6.76 -11.40 -13.16
C ALA A 108 7.38 -10.89 -11.85
N VAL A 109 8.26 -11.70 -11.27
CA VAL A 109 9.01 -11.39 -10.05
C VAL A 109 10.12 -10.40 -10.33
N VAL A 110 10.84 -10.51 -11.44
CA VAL A 110 11.81 -9.53 -11.92
C VAL A 110 11.08 -8.24 -12.27
N LYS A 111 9.91 -8.23 -12.89
CA LYS A 111 9.16 -6.97 -13.05
C LYS A 111 8.72 -6.39 -11.70
N ALA A 112 8.47 -7.23 -10.70
CA ALA A 112 8.19 -6.81 -9.32
C ALA A 112 9.47 -6.42 -8.53
N ASN A 113 10.65 -6.93 -8.90
CA ASN A 113 11.91 -6.83 -8.16
C ASN A 113 13.02 -6.04 -8.89
N SER A 114 12.95 -5.82 -10.19
CA SER A 114 13.94 -5.07 -10.99
C SER A 114 13.88 -3.59 -10.65
N LYS A 115 12.82 -3.16 -9.98
CA LYS A 115 12.69 -1.87 -9.32
C LYS A 115 13.33 -1.84 -7.91
N ARG A 116 14.00 -2.92 -7.45
CA ARG A 116 14.54 -3.05 -6.08
C ARG A 116 16.07 -2.98 -5.95
N VAL A 117 16.82 -2.93 -7.05
CA VAL A 117 18.29 -2.96 -6.95
C VAL A 117 18.80 -1.52 -7.05
N ASN A 118 18.92 -0.83 -5.91
CA ASN A 118 19.99 0.15 -5.60
C ASN A 118 19.68 1.12 -4.44
N ALA A 119 18.51 1.07 -3.79
CA ALA A 119 18.26 1.88 -2.60
C ALA A 119 17.49 1.08 -1.54
N LEU A 120 17.85 1.30 -0.28
CA LEU A 120 17.30 0.65 0.92
C LEU A 120 15.77 0.43 0.84
N PRO A 121 15.27 -0.79 1.13
CA PRO A 121 13.96 -1.26 0.71
C PRO A 121 12.84 -0.89 1.68
N LEU A 122 12.65 0.41 1.97
CA LEU A 122 11.47 0.83 2.75
C LEU A 122 10.41 1.55 1.90
N LEU A 123 10.76 2.33 0.87
CA LEU A 123 9.80 3.31 0.34
C LEU A 123 9.67 3.49 -1.18
N SER A 124 10.43 2.82 -2.04
CA SER A 124 10.28 3.01 -3.49
C SER A 124 9.53 1.87 -4.17
N ILE A 125 8.19 1.85 -4.02
CA ILE A 125 7.35 1.26 -5.07
C ILE A 125 7.06 2.38 -6.04
N ASP A 126 7.74 2.40 -7.18
CA ASP A 126 7.29 3.20 -8.31
C ASP A 126 6.04 2.54 -8.88
N VAL A 127 4.90 2.81 -8.25
CA VAL A 127 3.62 2.79 -8.95
C VAL A 127 3.70 3.97 -9.91
N ASP A 128 4.03 3.70 -11.17
CA ASP A 128 4.03 4.72 -12.23
C ASP A 128 2.60 5.22 -12.53
N ASP A 129 1.62 4.64 -11.84
CA ASP A 129 0.26 5.13 -11.83
C ASP A 129 0.13 6.30 -10.85
N LYS A 130 0.46 7.50 -11.35
CA LYS A 130 0.23 8.77 -10.65
C LYS A 130 -1.22 8.91 -10.19
N GLU A 131 -2.19 8.26 -10.85
CA GLU A 131 -3.59 8.27 -10.42
C GLU A 131 -3.81 7.41 -9.18
N GLU A 132 -3.21 6.21 -9.11
CA GLU A 132 -3.29 5.36 -7.92
C GLU A 132 -2.66 6.07 -6.71
N HIS A 133 -1.49 6.69 -6.88
CA HIS A 133 -0.86 7.49 -5.81
C HIS A 133 -1.71 8.67 -5.36
N ARG A 134 -2.33 9.40 -6.30
CA ARG A 134 -3.22 10.52 -5.99
C ARG A 134 -4.46 10.04 -5.23
N TYR A 135 -5.03 8.91 -5.62
CA TYR A 135 -6.18 8.30 -4.93
C TYR A 135 -5.82 7.88 -3.51
N LEU A 136 -4.67 7.21 -3.31
CA LEU A 136 -4.19 6.81 -2.00
C LEU A 136 -3.86 8.01 -1.10
N CYS A 137 -3.22 9.05 -1.66
CA CYS A 137 -2.96 10.31 -0.96
C CYS A 137 -4.25 10.96 -0.47
N LYS A 138 -5.27 11.04 -1.34
CA LYS A 138 -6.59 11.57 -1.00
C LYS A 138 -7.23 10.82 0.16
N LEU A 139 -7.28 9.48 0.09
CA LEU A 139 -7.87 8.66 1.16
C LEU A 139 -7.12 8.85 2.49
N ALA A 140 -5.78 8.85 2.46
CA ALA A 140 -4.98 9.05 3.65
C ALA A 140 -5.20 10.44 4.28
N LEU A 141 -5.35 11.48 3.47
CA LEU A 141 -5.70 12.82 3.96
C LEU A 141 -7.11 12.88 4.54
N GLU A 142 -8.10 12.25 3.91
CA GLU A 142 -9.47 12.17 4.44
C GLU A 142 -9.49 11.51 5.83
N ASP A 143 -8.73 10.42 6.01
CA ASP A 143 -8.57 9.76 7.31
C ASP A 143 -7.92 10.69 8.35
N VAL A 144 -6.87 11.42 7.97
CA VAL A 144 -6.21 12.40 8.85
C VAL A 144 -7.17 13.52 9.25
N LEU A 145 -7.94 14.05 8.31
CA LEU A 145 -8.95 15.09 8.59
C LEU A 145 -10.06 14.56 9.50
N CYS A 146 -10.48 13.30 9.32
CA CYS A 146 -11.42 12.64 10.23
C CYS A 146 -10.86 12.47 11.65
N LEU A 147 -9.55 12.24 11.79
CA LEU A 147 -8.89 12.16 13.09
C LEU A 147 -8.71 13.54 13.74
N LEU A 148 -8.39 14.57 12.95
CA LEU A 148 -8.26 15.96 13.42
C LEU A 148 -9.57 16.52 13.99
N LYS A 149 -10.71 16.07 13.47
CA LYS A 149 -12.05 16.46 13.95
C LYS A 149 -12.46 15.84 15.28
N LYS A 150 -11.67 14.92 15.83
CA LYS A 150 -11.96 14.28 17.13
C LYS A 150 -11.28 15.06 18.26
N ASP A 151 -12.05 15.48 19.26
CA ASP A 151 -11.55 16.21 20.45
C ASP A 151 -10.69 15.37 21.42
N GLN A 152 -10.32 14.15 21.03
CA GLN A 152 -9.51 13.26 21.86
C GLN A 152 -8.03 13.44 21.52
N HIS A 153 -7.20 13.59 22.56
CA HIS A 153 -5.76 13.81 22.41
C HIS A 153 -5.03 12.69 21.64
N GLY A 154 -5.45 11.43 21.83
CA GLY A 154 -4.83 10.27 21.14
C GLY A 154 -5.00 10.34 19.62
N PRO A 155 -6.23 10.39 19.10
CA PRO A 155 -6.52 10.60 17.69
C PRO A 155 -5.85 11.85 17.10
N LEU A 156 -5.83 12.96 17.84
CA LEU A 156 -5.18 14.20 17.40
C LEU A 156 -3.68 14.00 17.16
N LEU A 157 -2.97 13.37 18.11
CA LEU A 157 -1.54 13.08 17.97
C LEU A 157 -1.26 12.16 16.77
N LEU A 158 -2.08 11.12 16.59
CA LEU A 158 -1.96 10.22 15.45
C LEU A 158 -2.20 10.95 14.12
N ALA A 159 -3.17 11.86 14.08
CA ALA A 159 -3.46 12.68 12.92
C ALA A 159 -2.25 13.55 12.55
N MET A 160 -1.66 14.23 13.55
CA MET A 160 -0.47 15.07 13.33
C MET A 160 0.73 14.25 12.84
N GLN A 161 1.00 13.10 13.47
CA GLN A 161 2.09 12.24 13.04
C GLN A 161 1.87 11.71 11.60
N SER A 162 0.64 11.36 11.26
CA SER A 162 0.28 10.91 9.92
C SER A 162 0.41 12.03 8.89
N LEU A 163 0.01 13.25 9.26
CA LEU A 163 0.18 14.44 8.43
C LEU A 163 1.66 14.72 8.16
N CYS A 164 2.51 14.72 9.19
CA CYS A 164 3.95 14.86 9.05
C CYS A 164 4.56 13.78 8.16
N ASN A 165 4.08 12.54 8.23
CA ASN A 165 4.57 11.48 7.36
C ASN A 165 4.09 11.63 5.92
N LEU A 166 2.87 12.14 5.70
CA LEU A 166 2.33 12.38 4.37
C LEU A 166 3.05 13.54 3.68
N THR A 167 3.38 14.62 4.39
CA THR A 167 4.05 15.82 3.84
C THR A 167 5.58 15.73 3.83
N ASP A 168 6.18 14.72 4.45
CA ASP A 168 7.62 14.48 4.43
C ASP A 168 8.02 13.62 3.23
N ALA A 169 8.68 14.25 2.26
CA ALA A 169 9.13 13.62 1.03
C ALA A 169 10.08 12.43 1.24
N ALA A 170 10.87 12.43 2.32
CA ALA A 170 11.75 11.31 2.64
C ALA A 170 10.96 10.06 3.13
N LYS A 171 9.72 10.26 3.59
CA LYS A 171 8.86 9.18 4.11
C LYS A 171 7.77 8.74 3.15
N SER A 172 7.09 9.66 2.47
CA SER A 172 5.98 9.33 1.56
C SER A 172 6.37 9.36 0.08
N GLY A 173 7.55 9.91 -0.24
CA GLY A 173 8.01 10.15 -1.60
C GLY A 173 7.59 11.52 -2.13
N ASN A 174 8.42 12.11 -3.00
CA ASN A 174 8.26 13.49 -3.50
C ASN A 174 6.86 13.79 -4.03
N PHE A 175 6.30 12.90 -4.86
CA PHE A 175 4.99 13.11 -5.48
C PHE A 175 3.86 13.15 -4.44
N ILE A 176 3.84 12.21 -3.49
CA ILE A 176 2.80 12.14 -2.46
C ILE A 176 2.95 13.32 -1.49
N ALA A 177 4.16 13.63 -1.05
CA ALA A 177 4.42 14.78 -0.20
C ALA A 177 3.99 16.10 -0.83
N GLN A 178 4.28 16.28 -2.12
CA GLN A 178 3.86 17.46 -2.86
C GLN A 178 2.33 17.51 -3.03
N ASP A 179 1.70 16.42 -3.50
CA ASP A 179 0.24 16.37 -3.70
C ASP A 179 -0.52 16.56 -2.37
N ALA A 180 -0.03 15.95 -1.29
CA ALA A 180 -0.59 16.13 0.05
C ALA A 180 -0.49 17.59 0.52
N SER A 181 0.69 18.21 0.36
CA SER A 181 0.92 19.61 0.74
C SER A 181 0.06 20.58 -0.07
N ILE A 182 -0.08 20.36 -1.38
CA ILE A 182 -0.94 21.18 -2.26
C ILE A 182 -2.39 21.09 -1.83
N ARG A 183 -2.90 19.89 -1.54
CA ARG A 183 -4.29 19.67 -1.10
C ARG A 183 -4.57 20.36 0.23
N LEU A 184 -3.67 20.19 1.21
CA LEU A 184 -3.77 20.85 2.51
C LEU A 184 -3.86 22.37 2.38
N LEU A 185 -3.00 22.98 1.55
CA LEU A 185 -3.01 24.42 1.32
C LEU A 185 -4.22 24.90 0.52
N SER A 186 -4.69 24.09 -0.43
CA SER A 186 -5.82 24.44 -1.30
C SER A 186 -7.16 24.39 -0.56
N ASP A 187 -7.38 23.38 0.29
CA ASP A 187 -8.61 23.23 1.07
C ASP A 187 -8.74 24.32 2.14
N CYS A 188 -7.62 24.85 2.66
CA CYS A 188 -7.63 25.99 3.58
C CYS A 188 -8.16 27.30 2.97
N ASN A 189 -8.10 27.46 1.63
CA ASN A 189 -8.62 28.65 0.97
C ASN A 189 -10.14 28.63 0.76
N GLY A 190 -10.76 27.44 0.75
CA GLY A 190 -12.21 27.27 0.58
C GLY A 190 -13.00 27.37 1.89
N ASP A 191 -12.47 26.83 2.99
CA ASP A 191 -13.16 26.75 4.27
C ASP A 191 -12.49 27.58 5.36
N LYS A 192 -12.60 28.92 5.27
CA LYS A 192 -12.19 29.85 6.35
C LYS A 192 -12.89 29.61 7.71
N LYS A 193 -13.81 28.64 7.81
CA LYS A 193 -14.50 28.28 9.05
C LYS A 193 -13.81 27.19 9.88
N LEU A 194 -12.93 26.36 9.30
CA LEU A 194 -12.33 25.21 10.02
C LEU A 194 -11.09 25.56 10.86
N LEU A 195 -10.45 26.71 10.61
CA LEU A 195 -9.24 27.15 11.32
C LEU A 195 -9.48 28.17 12.45
N ASN A 196 -10.74 28.50 12.75
CA ASN A 196 -11.08 29.38 13.89
C ASN A 196 -11.15 28.63 15.24
N ALA A 197 -10.63 27.40 15.33
CA ALA A 197 -10.35 26.76 16.61
C ALA A 197 -9.02 27.34 17.16
N GLU A 198 -9.13 28.37 18.00
CA GLU A 198 -8.13 29.36 18.40
C GLU A 198 -6.84 28.86 19.11
N CYS A 199 -6.45 27.58 19.04
CA CYS A 199 -5.28 27.10 19.80
C CYS A 199 -4.25 26.26 19.04
N THR A 200 -4.50 25.81 17.80
CA THR A 200 -3.57 24.90 17.10
C THR A 200 -3.19 25.32 15.67
N GLY A 201 -3.88 26.30 15.09
CA GLY A 201 -3.63 26.74 13.71
C GLY A 201 -2.25 27.38 13.49
N GLY A 202 -1.73 28.11 14.48
CA GLY A 202 -0.45 28.82 14.38
C GLY A 202 0.75 27.86 14.25
N MET A 203 0.83 26.86 15.12
CA MET A 203 1.97 25.92 15.13
C MET A 203 2.06 25.06 13.87
N ILE A 204 0.91 24.68 13.29
CA ILE A 204 0.87 23.85 12.08
C ILE A 204 1.34 24.66 10.86
N MET A 205 0.86 25.90 10.74
CA MET A 205 1.25 26.78 9.62
C MET A 205 2.74 27.15 9.68
N GLU A 206 3.30 27.37 10.88
CA GLU A 206 4.72 27.68 11.04
C GLU A 206 5.62 26.47 10.73
N HIS A 207 5.19 25.26 11.11
CA HIS A 207 5.91 24.04 10.74
C HIS A 207 5.88 23.77 9.23
N LEU A 208 4.71 23.92 8.59
CA LEU A 208 4.56 23.76 7.14
C LEU A 208 5.39 24.78 6.35
N LYS A 209 5.45 26.04 6.83
CA LYS A 209 6.27 27.09 6.22
C LYS A 209 7.76 26.75 6.29
N LYS A 210 8.24 26.25 7.44
CA LYS A 210 9.64 25.85 7.63
C LYS A 210 10.04 24.67 6.73
N CYS A 211 9.14 23.71 6.52
CA CYS A 211 9.36 22.60 5.58
C CYS A 211 9.47 23.09 4.13
N LEU A 212 8.62 24.03 3.72
CA LEU A 212 8.65 24.65 2.38
C LEU A 212 9.95 25.44 2.13
N GLU A 213 10.41 26.20 3.12
CA GLU A 213 11.67 26.97 3.04
C GLU A 213 12.88 26.02 2.93
N THR A 214 12.87 24.91 3.67
CA THR A 214 13.94 23.90 3.60
C THR A 214 14.00 23.23 2.21
N TYR A 215 12.84 22.99 1.59
CA TYR A 215 12.77 22.42 0.24
C TYR A 215 13.35 23.35 -0.83
N GLN A 216 13.00 24.63 -0.80
CA GLN A 216 13.50 25.63 -1.78
C GLN A 216 15.02 25.80 -1.72
N GLN A 217 15.63 25.58 -0.55
CA GLN A 217 17.08 25.63 -0.38
C GLN A 217 17.80 24.36 -0.85
N SER A 218 17.09 23.24 -0.96
CA SER A 218 17.67 21.92 -1.27
C SER A 218 17.68 21.56 -2.76
N THR A 219 17.00 22.33 -3.62
CA THR A 219 17.05 22.15 -5.07
C THR A 219 18.20 22.95 -5.67
N PRO A 220 19.34 22.33 -6.05
CA PRO A 220 20.34 23.02 -6.85
C PRO A 220 19.72 23.31 -8.21
N VAL A 221 19.63 24.61 -8.56
CA VAL A 221 19.33 25.04 -9.92
C VAL A 221 20.54 24.62 -10.78
N GLN A 222 20.46 23.46 -11.43
CA GLN A 222 21.38 23.12 -12.51
C GLN A 222 21.07 24.04 -13.68
N ASN A 223 21.73 25.20 -13.71
CA ASN A 223 21.91 25.97 -14.93
C ASN A 223 22.94 25.22 -15.78
N ASP A 224 22.47 24.28 -16.59
CA ASP A 224 23.28 23.74 -17.68
C ASP A 224 23.39 24.85 -18.75
N GLU A 225 24.45 25.65 -18.64
CA GLU A 225 24.94 26.47 -19.74
C GLU A 225 25.39 25.53 -20.86
N ILE A 226 24.57 25.45 -21.91
CA ILE A 226 24.93 24.87 -23.19
C ILE A 226 25.90 25.85 -23.85
N ILE A 227 27.18 25.47 -23.92
CA ILE A 227 28.18 26.07 -24.81
C ILE A 227 28.35 25.14 -26.01
#